data_AF-A0A7W1N5B9-F1
#
_entry.id   AF-A0A7W1N5B9-F1
#
_cell.length_a   1.000
_cell.length_b   1.000
_cell.length_c   1.000
_cell.angle_alpha   90.00
_cell.angle_beta   90.00
_cell.angle_gamma   90.00
#
_symmetry.space_group_name_H-M   'P 1'
#
loop_
_entity.id
_entity.type
_entity.pdbx_description
1 polymer ?
#
loop_
_entity_poly.entity_id
_entity_poly.type
_entity_poly.pdbx_seq_one_letter_code
_entity_poly.pdbx_strand_id
1 'polypeptide(L)'
;MRKEREERLAKNESLFRVLNENIRDLASRLAPGETYEFICECPTRDCFERLTMTLPEYEQVRADGTHFLLAERHEEPEIERVIATRATHVVVEKEGLAGVVANADDPRG
;
A
#
# COMPACT_ATOMS: atom_id res chain seq x y z
N MET A 1 16.36 10.17 15.43
CA MET A 1 15.56 11.40 15.16
C MET A 1 14.26 11.04 14.44
N ARG A 2 13.18 11.83 14.55
CA ARG A 2 11.87 11.55 13.92
C ARG A 2 12.00 11.24 12.41
N LYS A 3 12.88 11.98 11.74
CA LYS A 3 13.25 11.83 10.33
C LYS A 3 13.84 10.46 9.97
N GLU A 4 14.70 9.88 10.81
CA GLU A 4 15.29 8.55 10.56
C GLU A 4 14.27 7.42 10.74
N ARG A 5 13.29 7.61 11.63
CA ARG A 5 12.15 6.67 11.77
C ARG A 5 11.29 6.75 10.52
N GLU A 6 10.89 7.95 10.11
CA GLU A 6 10.10 8.21 8.90
C GLU A 6 10.79 7.64 7.63
N GLU A 7 12.10 7.86 7.45
CA GLU A 7 12.88 7.31 6.32
C GLU A 7 12.96 5.78 6.32
N ARG A 8 13.01 5.14 7.49
CA ARG A 8 13.03 3.67 7.60
C ARG A 8 11.65 3.06 7.33
N LEU A 9 10.57 3.75 7.71
CA LEU A 9 9.20 3.32 7.42
C LEU A 9 8.95 3.38 5.90
N ALA A 10 9.32 4.50 5.26
CA ALA A 10 9.16 4.69 3.81
C ALA A 10 9.88 3.62 2.96
N LYS A 11 11.08 3.19 3.35
CA LYS A 11 11.83 2.15 2.62
C LYS A 11 11.15 0.78 2.61
N ASN A 12 10.44 0.42 3.69
CA ASN A 12 9.77 -0.89 3.76
C ASN A 12 8.47 -0.87 2.97
N GLU A 13 7.76 0.26 3.00
CA GLU A 13 6.52 0.47 2.25
C GLU A 13 6.76 0.40 0.73
N SER A 14 7.85 1.00 0.25
CA SER A 14 8.26 0.93 -1.17
C SER A 14 8.51 -0.51 -1.64
N LEU A 15 9.06 -1.39 -0.79
CA LEU A 15 9.28 -2.81 -1.13
C LEU A 15 7.95 -3.54 -1.37
N PHE A 16 6.98 -3.40 -0.47
CA PHE A 16 5.69 -4.09 -0.59
C PHE A 16 4.89 -3.57 -1.79
N ARG A 17 5.00 -2.28 -2.10
CA ARG A 17 4.46 -1.73 -3.35
C ARG A 17 5.02 -2.42 -4.58
N VAL A 18 6.35 -2.59 -4.66
CA VAL A 18 6.97 -3.30 -5.79
C VAL A 18 6.45 -4.73 -5.90
N LEU A 19 6.26 -5.43 -4.76
CA LEU A 19 5.67 -6.77 -4.77
C LEU A 19 4.24 -6.77 -5.28
N ASN A 20 3.41 -5.83 -4.84
CA ASN A 20 2.04 -5.71 -5.30
C ASN A 20 1.93 -5.29 -6.77
N GLU A 21 2.82 -4.45 -7.28
CA GLU A 21 2.87 -4.14 -8.72
C GLU A 21 3.23 -5.37 -9.56
N ASN A 22 4.08 -6.28 -9.06
CA ASN A 22 4.34 -7.56 -9.73
C ASN A 22 3.11 -8.48 -9.72
N ILE A 23 2.38 -8.54 -8.59
CA ILE A 23 1.11 -9.28 -8.49
C ILE A 23 0.09 -8.69 -9.47
N ARG A 24 0.02 -7.35 -9.54
CA ARG A 24 -0.82 -6.62 -10.48
C ARG A 24 -0.50 -6.97 -11.92
N ASP A 25 0.77 -6.96 -12.32
CA ASP A 25 1.19 -7.31 -13.69
C ASP A 25 0.78 -8.76 -14.03
N LEU A 26 0.95 -9.70 -13.10
CA LEU A 26 0.48 -11.07 -13.27
C LEU A 26 -1.05 -11.14 -13.40
N ALA A 27 -1.79 -10.48 -12.51
CA ALA A 27 -3.25 -10.43 -12.51
C ALA A 27 -3.81 -9.82 -13.81
N SER A 28 -3.15 -8.81 -14.36
CA SER A 28 -3.55 -8.15 -15.62
C SER A 28 -3.46 -9.07 -16.85
N ARG A 29 -2.60 -10.10 -16.79
CA ARG A 29 -2.44 -11.13 -17.83
C ARG A 29 -3.39 -12.31 -17.63
N LEU A 30 -4.01 -12.39 -16.46
CA LEU A 30 -5.01 -13.39 -16.09
C LEU A 30 -6.41 -12.77 -16.24
N ALA A 31 -7.40 -13.25 -15.47
CA ALA A 31 -8.78 -12.77 -15.53
C ALA A 31 -8.98 -11.56 -14.60
N PRO A 32 -9.24 -10.34 -15.10
CA PRO A 32 -9.37 -9.14 -14.25
C PRO A 32 -10.56 -9.15 -13.28
N GLY A 33 -11.54 -10.05 -13.49
CA GLY A 33 -12.72 -10.19 -12.64
C GLY A 33 -12.57 -11.18 -11.49
N GLU A 34 -11.43 -11.88 -11.38
CA GLU A 34 -11.13 -12.75 -10.25
C GLU A 34 -10.47 -11.96 -9.11
N THR A 35 -10.49 -12.55 -7.91
CA THR A 35 -9.79 -12.00 -6.76
C THR A 35 -8.38 -12.54 -6.67
N TYR A 36 -7.46 -11.67 -6.29
CA TYR A 36 -6.04 -11.95 -6.11
C TYR A 36 -5.64 -11.64 -4.66
N GLU A 37 -4.56 -12.27 -4.19
CA GLU A 37 -3.95 -11.97 -2.90
C GLU A 37 -2.86 -10.91 -3.10
N PHE A 38 -3.11 -9.68 -2.63
CA PHE A 38 -2.09 -8.65 -2.50
C PHE A 38 -1.46 -8.70 -1.10
N ILE A 39 -0.32 -8.05 -0.91
CA ILE A 39 0.38 -8.00 0.37
C ILE A 39 0.10 -6.66 1.05
N CYS A 40 -0.05 -6.67 2.37
CA CYS A 40 -0.14 -5.47 3.19
C CYS A 40 1.08 -4.56 2.97
N GLU A 41 0.84 -3.28 2.68
CA GLU A 41 1.87 -2.29 2.38
C GLU A 41 2.32 -1.48 3.60
N CYS A 42 2.12 -2.02 4.81
CA CYS A 42 2.46 -1.31 6.04
C CYS A 42 3.98 -1.22 6.21
N PRO A 43 4.50 -0.31 7.05
CA PRO A 43 5.94 -0.14 7.20
C PRO A 43 6.63 -1.24 8.02
N THR A 44 5.89 -2.27 8.45
CA THR A 44 6.41 -3.39 9.23
C THR A 44 7.15 -4.37 8.33
N ARG A 45 8.46 -4.51 8.56
CA ARG A 45 9.40 -5.28 7.71
C ARG A 45 8.99 -6.73 7.43
N ASP A 46 8.33 -7.36 8.39
CA ASP A 46 7.97 -8.78 8.32
C ASP A 46 6.45 -8.97 8.15
N CYS A 47 5.75 -7.96 7.64
CA CYS A 47 4.33 -8.07 7.33
C CYS A 47 4.15 -8.77 5.98
N PHE A 48 3.61 -9.99 6.00
CA PHE A 48 3.26 -10.75 4.79
C PHE A 48 1.77 -11.11 4.79
N GLU A 49 0.97 -10.29 5.46
CA GLU A 49 -0.48 -10.48 5.49
C GLU A 49 -1.07 -10.28 4.10
N ARG A 50 -1.99 -11.17 3.73
CA ARG A 50 -2.57 -11.23 2.40
C ARG A 50 -3.96 -10.63 2.40
N LEU A 51 -4.20 -9.75 1.44
CA LEU A 51 -5.40 -8.96 1.31
C LEU A 51 -6.07 -9.34 0.00
N THR A 52 -7.22 -10.00 0.12
CA THR A 52 -7.99 -10.46 -1.04
C THR A 52 -8.83 -9.33 -1.61
N MET A 53 -8.63 -9.04 -2.89
CA MET A 53 -9.43 -8.10 -3.67
C MET A 53 -9.31 -8.35 -5.17
N THR A 54 -10.18 -7.72 -5.94
CA THR A 54 -10.10 -7.71 -7.40
C THR A 54 -9.01 -6.76 -7.88
N LEU A 55 -8.50 -6.98 -9.10
CA LEU A 55 -7.54 -6.08 -9.73
C LEU A 55 -8.06 -4.62 -9.83
N PRO A 56 -9.32 -4.36 -10.23
CA PRO A 56 -9.86 -2.99 -10.25
C PRO A 56 -9.86 -2.29 -8.89
N GLU A 57 -10.10 -3.01 -7.78
CA GLU A 57 -10.03 -2.43 -6.44
C GLU A 57 -8.60 -2.00 -6.09
N TYR A 58 -7.61 -2.85 -6.39
CA TYR A 58 -6.20 -2.51 -6.21
C TYR A 58 -5.80 -1.28 -7.06
N GLU A 59 -6.20 -1.26 -8.33
CA GLU A 59 -5.91 -0.12 -9.22
C GLU A 59 -6.58 1.18 -8.75
N GLN A 60 -7.77 1.11 -8.13
CA GLN A 60 -8.42 2.27 -7.54
C GLN A 60 -7.63 2.83 -6.36
N VAL A 61 -7.08 1.96 -5.50
CA VAL A 61 -6.20 2.39 -4.40
C VAL A 61 -4.96 3.08 -4.96
N ARG A 62 -4.29 2.44 -5.93
CA ARG A 62 -3.02 2.90 -6.51
C ARG A 62 -3.16 3.99 -7.59
N ALA A 63 -4.35 4.56 -7.73
CA ALA A 63 -4.57 5.73 -8.57
C ALA A 63 -3.93 7.00 -7.97
N ASP A 64 -3.65 7.00 -6.66
CA ASP A 64 -2.92 8.05 -5.96
C ASP A 64 -1.66 7.47 -5.31
N GLY A 65 -0.51 8.09 -5.56
CA GLY A 65 0.77 7.62 -5.03
C GLY A 65 0.92 7.77 -3.52
N THR A 66 0.05 8.53 -2.88
CA THR A 66 0.00 8.67 -1.41
C THR A 66 -0.88 7.62 -0.73
N HIS A 67 -1.64 6.82 -1.49
CA HIS A 67 -2.54 5.81 -0.93
C HIS A 67 -1.87 4.45 -0.75
N PHE A 68 -2.11 3.81 0.39
CA PHE A 68 -1.58 2.49 0.72
C PHE A 68 -2.68 1.54 1.15
N LEU A 69 -2.44 0.27 0.85
CA LEU A 69 -3.33 -0.83 1.17
C LEU A 69 -2.83 -1.60 2.40
N LEU A 70 -3.56 -1.55 3.52
CA LEU A 70 -3.15 -2.17 4.78
C LEU A 70 -4.16 -3.20 5.30
N ALA A 71 -3.68 -4.18 6.05
CA ALA A 71 -4.52 -5.00 6.91
C ALA A 71 -5.14 -4.12 8.01
N GLU A 72 -6.29 -4.53 8.54
CA GLU A 72 -6.91 -3.81 9.65
C GLU A 72 -5.95 -3.74 10.86
N ARG A 73 -5.90 -2.58 11.53
CA ARG A 73 -5.06 -2.30 12.71
C ARG A 73 -3.57 -2.23 12.42
N HIS A 74 -3.16 -2.23 11.15
CA HIS A 74 -1.77 -1.98 10.75
C HIS A 74 -1.51 -0.52 10.41
N GLU A 75 -2.53 0.34 10.58
CA GLU A 75 -2.39 1.77 10.39
C GLU A 75 -1.56 2.44 11.50
N GLU A 76 -0.85 3.50 11.12
CA GLU A 76 0.00 4.34 11.99
C GLU A 76 -0.51 5.79 12.01
N PRO A 77 -1.46 6.12 12.91
CA PRO A 77 -2.19 7.41 12.90
C PRO A 77 -1.32 8.68 13.03
N GLU A 78 -0.03 8.55 13.36
CA GLU A 78 0.91 9.67 13.41
C GLU A 78 1.33 10.17 12.02
N ILE A 79 1.23 9.34 10.98
CA ILE A 79 1.78 9.63 9.63
C ILE A 79 0.77 9.40 8.49
N GLU A 80 -0.42 8.91 8.80
CA GLU A 80 -1.44 8.58 7.81
C GLU A 80 -2.86 8.66 8.36
N ARG A 81 -3.82 8.76 7.43
CA ARG A 81 -5.25 8.78 7.73
C ARG A 81 -5.94 7.64 6.98
N VAL A 82 -6.81 6.90 7.67
CA VAL A 82 -7.72 5.94 7.02
C VAL A 82 -8.76 6.70 6.19
N ILE A 83 -8.81 6.45 4.88
CA ILE A 83 -9.74 7.07 3.93
C ILE A 83 -10.83 6.11 3.47
N ALA A 84 -10.62 4.79 3.63
CA ALA A 84 -11.63 3.79 3.37
C ALA A 84 -11.41 2.54 4.23
N THR A 85 -12.52 1.93 4.64
CA THR A 85 -12.53 0.59 5.24
C THR A 85 -13.29 -0.35 4.32
N ARG A 86 -12.77 -1.55 4.14
CA ARG A 86 -13.34 -2.65 3.34
C ARG A 86 -13.39 -3.90 4.20
N ALA A 87 -13.99 -4.97 3.68
CA ALA A 87 -14.18 -6.20 4.45
C ALA A 87 -12.87 -6.91 4.84
N THR A 88 -11.79 -6.72 4.06
CA THR A 88 -10.51 -7.43 4.23
C THR A 88 -9.33 -6.51 4.52
N HIS A 89 -9.51 -5.19 4.41
CA HIS A 89 -8.41 -4.23 4.42
C HIS A 89 -8.91 -2.82 4.69
N VAL A 90 -7.96 -1.93 4.98
CA VAL A 90 -8.15 -0.48 5.00
C VAL A 90 -7.29 0.16 3.92
N VAL A 91 -7.74 1.33 3.45
CA VAL A 91 -6.95 2.21 2.60
C VAL A 91 -6.58 3.43 3.41
N VAL A 92 -5.30 3.75 3.46
CA VAL A 92 -4.78 4.93 4.14
C VAL A 92 -4.16 5.90 3.14
N GLU A 93 -4.19 7.18 3.48
CA GLU A 93 -3.50 8.25 2.78
C GLU A 93 -2.36 8.75 3.67
N LYS A 94 -1.13 8.74 3.14
CA LYS A 94 0.04 9.30 3.84
C LYS A 94 -0.02 10.80 3.89
N GLU A 95 0.31 11.37 5.05
CA GLU A 95 0.25 12.81 5.26
C GLU A 95 1.63 13.46 5.45
N GLY A 96 1.70 14.77 5.26
CA GLY A 96 2.90 15.57 5.51
C GLY A 96 4.11 15.09 4.70
N LEU A 97 5.26 14.95 5.39
CA LEU A 97 6.50 14.51 4.74
C LEU A 97 6.40 13.05 4.24
N ALA A 98 5.64 12.19 4.93
CA ALA A 98 5.46 10.81 4.51
C ALA A 98 4.74 10.72 3.16
N GLY A 99 3.72 11.56 2.94
CA GLY A 99 3.02 11.65 1.65
C GLY A 99 3.93 12.13 0.51
N VAL A 100 4.77 13.15 0.77
CA VAL A 100 5.73 13.66 -0.23
C VAL A 100 6.73 12.58 -0.64
N VAL A 101 7.28 11.84 0.33
CA VAL A 101 8.23 10.75 0.06
C VAL A 101 7.53 9.59 -0.65
N ALA A 102 6.36 9.17 -0.19
CA ALA A 102 5.60 8.09 -0.80
C ALA A 102 5.26 8.33 -2.27
N ASN A 103 4.90 9.57 -2.61
CA ASN A 103 4.63 9.95 -3.99
C ASN A 103 5.90 10.01 -4.84
N ALA A 104 7.02 10.49 -4.29
CA ALA A 104 8.30 10.53 -4.99
C ALA A 104 8.90 9.13 -5.25
N ASP A 105 8.64 8.18 -4.35
CA ASP A 105 9.09 6.78 -4.44
C ASP A 105 8.06 5.88 -5.15
N ASP A 106 6.99 6.45 -5.73
CA ASP A 106 5.98 5.66 -6.45
C ASP A 106 6.58 5.05 -7.73
N PRO A 107 6.55 3.72 -7.91
CA PRO A 107 7.05 3.08 -9.13
C PRO A 107 6.27 3.44 -10.40
N ARG A 108 5.11 4.11 -10.30
CA ARG A 108 4.26 4.53 -11.42
C ARG A 108 4.57 5.94 -11.95
N GLY A 109 5.32 6.76 -11.20
CA GLY A 109 5.77 8.10 -11.59
C GLY A 109 4.98 9.27 -11.00
#